data_AF-A0A8T7CPN0-F1
#
_entry.id   AF-A0A8T7CPN0-F1
#
_cell.length_a   1.000
_cell.length_b   1.000
_cell.length_c   1.000
_cell.angle_alpha   90.00
_cell.angle_beta   90.00
_cell.angle_gamma   90.00
#
_symmetry.space_group_name_H-M   'P 1'
#
loop_
_entity.id
_entity.type
_entity.pdbx_description
1 polymer ?
#
loop_
_entity_poly.entity_id
_entity_poly.type
_entity_poly.pdbx_seq_one_letter_code
_entity_poly.pdbx_strand_id
1 'polypeptide(L)'
;MSAETNPFHQWINLAQPRLGAKVVYANDEFFAAKERLIDAAEPVFIDGKYDAHGKWMDGWESRRKRGPGHDFCIVRLGVAGMVHGIDINTRYFTGNFPPEASLEACRSDDEIPDDDTQWQKLVAKTRLQGDSHNWINLSGEGPFSHFRFNIFPDGGVARLRVYGAVQAEPNKWENETVDLFALRNGGRALYCSDEHYGSMHNLNLPDRSLNMGDGWETARRRGAGNDWVILALAATGEIESIEVDTQHFKGNYPDRVAIDAVALSEDAGTTGLLAEKTDWQPLLPESKLEMDRQHIFTDLNSVGPVSH
;
A
#
# COMPACT_ATOMS: atom_id res chain seq x y z
N MET A 1 23.21 -4.70 -7.78
CA MET A 1 21.88 -4.50 -8.37
C MET A 1 21.33 -3.25 -7.72
N SER A 2 21.21 -2.14 -8.43
CA SER A 2 20.43 -1.01 -7.92
C SER A 2 19.04 -1.55 -7.63
N ALA A 3 18.51 -1.34 -6.42
CA ALA A 3 17.09 -1.59 -6.18
C ALA A 3 16.34 -0.78 -7.24
N GLU A 4 15.58 -1.44 -8.12
CA GLU A 4 14.74 -0.73 -9.07
C GLU A 4 13.76 0.12 -8.25
N THR A 5 13.85 1.43 -8.42
CA THR A 5 13.00 2.36 -7.69
C THR A 5 11.56 2.14 -8.11
N ASN A 6 10.67 1.85 -7.16
CA ASN A 6 9.24 1.73 -7.42
C ASN A 6 8.71 3.05 -8.01
N PRO A 7 8.26 3.08 -9.29
CA PRO A 7 7.79 4.31 -9.93
C PRO A 7 6.49 4.85 -9.32
N PHE A 8 5.80 4.03 -8.53
CA PHE A 8 4.56 4.36 -7.85
C PHE A 8 4.76 4.61 -6.36
N HIS A 9 5.97 4.89 -5.90
CA HIS A 9 6.28 5.08 -4.48
C HIS A 9 5.42 6.15 -3.79
N GLN A 10 4.89 7.13 -4.50
CA GLN A 10 3.94 8.13 -3.97
C GLN A 10 2.53 7.57 -3.65
N TRP A 11 2.25 6.32 -4.03
CA TRP A 11 0.96 5.65 -3.88
C TRP A 11 1.09 4.42 -2.98
N ILE A 12 0.00 4.08 -2.31
CA ILE A 12 -0.07 2.91 -1.43
C ILE A 12 -0.46 1.66 -2.21
N ASN A 13 -0.03 0.48 -1.74
CA ASN A 13 -0.52 -0.79 -2.27
C ASN A 13 -1.93 -1.07 -1.73
N LEU A 14 -2.95 -0.92 -2.57
CA LEU A 14 -4.35 -1.19 -2.25
C LEU A 14 -4.61 -2.67 -1.97
N ALA A 15 -3.87 -3.56 -2.64
CA ALA A 15 -4.04 -5.01 -2.51
C ALA A 15 -3.37 -5.59 -1.25
N GLN A 16 -2.87 -4.76 -0.33
CA GLN A 16 -2.18 -5.26 0.86
C GLN A 16 -3.15 -5.93 1.88
N PRO A 17 -2.80 -7.09 2.45
CA PRO A 17 -3.66 -7.82 3.38
C PRO A 17 -4.04 -7.04 4.65
N ARG A 18 -3.16 -6.18 5.18
CA ARG A 18 -3.46 -5.32 6.35
C ARG A 18 -4.61 -4.35 6.08
N LEU A 19 -4.81 -3.94 4.82
CA LEU A 19 -5.97 -3.14 4.42
C LEU A 19 -7.26 -3.97 4.35
N GLY A 20 -7.17 -5.30 4.52
CA GLY A 20 -8.27 -6.26 4.42
C GLY A 20 -8.39 -6.92 3.04
N ALA A 21 -7.41 -6.70 2.14
CA ALA A 21 -7.42 -7.32 0.83
C ALA A 21 -7.20 -8.84 0.90
N LYS A 22 -7.84 -9.58 -0.01
CA LYS A 22 -7.79 -11.04 -0.07
C LYS A 22 -7.81 -11.52 -1.51
N VAL A 23 -7.16 -12.65 -1.78
CA VAL A 23 -7.37 -13.39 -3.03
C VAL A 23 -8.51 -14.39 -2.79
N VAL A 24 -9.71 -14.00 -3.19
CA VAL A 24 -10.96 -14.69 -2.85
C VAL A 24 -11.24 -15.91 -3.74
N TYR A 25 -10.61 -15.98 -4.91
CA TYR A 25 -10.75 -17.08 -5.84
C TYR A 25 -9.49 -17.25 -6.70
N ALA A 26 -9.15 -18.49 -7.04
CA ALA A 26 -8.27 -18.83 -8.16
C ALA A 26 -8.79 -20.11 -8.80
N ASN A 27 -8.70 -20.20 -10.13
CA ASN A 27 -9.14 -21.40 -10.84
C ASN A 27 -8.13 -22.56 -10.74
N ASP A 28 -6.87 -22.27 -10.44
CA ASP A 28 -5.81 -23.24 -10.16
C ASP A 28 -4.76 -22.62 -9.22
N GLU A 29 -4.36 -23.35 -8.18
CA GLU A 29 -3.30 -22.94 -7.24
C GLU A 29 -2.44 -24.14 -6.81
N PHE A 30 -2.27 -25.11 -7.71
CA PHE A 30 -1.69 -26.42 -7.39
C PHE A 30 -0.26 -26.33 -6.86
N PHE A 31 0.62 -25.53 -7.48
CA PHE A 31 2.04 -25.48 -7.10
C PHE A 31 2.29 -24.46 -5.99
N ALA A 32 1.58 -23.34 -5.98
CA ALA A 32 1.72 -22.34 -4.93
C ALA A 32 0.41 -21.57 -4.70
N ALA A 33 0.11 -21.38 -3.41
CA ALA A 33 -1.16 -20.83 -2.92
C ALA A 33 -1.40 -19.39 -3.39
N LYS A 34 -2.62 -19.09 -3.80
CA LYS A 34 -3.00 -17.78 -4.36
C LYS A 34 -2.82 -16.63 -3.37
N GLU A 35 -2.92 -16.87 -2.06
CA GLU A 35 -2.79 -15.85 -1.02
C GLU A 35 -1.40 -15.19 -0.99
N ARG A 36 -0.35 -15.90 -1.44
CA ARG A 36 1.01 -15.34 -1.52
C ARG A 36 1.14 -14.24 -2.57
N LEU A 37 0.22 -14.18 -3.54
CA LEU A 37 0.25 -13.19 -4.61
C LEU A 37 0.19 -11.75 -4.06
N ILE A 38 -0.49 -11.52 -2.95
CA ILE A 38 -0.65 -10.18 -2.37
C ILE A 38 0.15 -9.98 -1.09
N ASP A 39 1.05 -10.91 -0.73
CA ASP A 39 1.86 -10.78 0.47
C ASP A 39 2.68 -9.47 0.42
N ALA A 40 2.71 -8.75 1.55
CA ALA A 40 3.40 -7.48 1.66
C ALA A 40 4.92 -7.64 1.53
N ALA A 41 5.47 -8.75 2.02
CA ALA A 41 6.89 -9.02 1.97
C ALA A 41 7.37 -9.22 0.53
N GLU A 42 8.62 -8.81 0.25
CA GLU A 42 9.29 -9.20 -0.99
C GLU A 42 9.32 -10.73 -1.11
N PRO A 43 9.14 -11.28 -2.33
CA PRO A 43 9.23 -12.71 -2.53
C PRO A 43 10.62 -13.22 -2.12
N VAL A 44 10.70 -14.47 -1.70
CA VAL A 44 11.98 -15.13 -1.40
C VAL A 44 12.14 -16.45 -2.15
N PHE A 45 13.38 -16.76 -2.52
CA PHE A 45 13.74 -18.08 -3.02
C PHE A 45 14.52 -18.86 -1.97
N ILE A 46 14.02 -20.05 -1.64
CA ILE A 46 14.68 -20.94 -0.68
C ILE A 46 15.23 -22.13 -1.45
N ASP A 47 16.55 -22.20 -1.58
CA ASP A 47 17.21 -23.31 -2.27
C ASP A 47 16.90 -24.65 -1.58
N GLY A 48 16.74 -25.72 -2.38
CA GLY A 48 16.44 -27.06 -1.87
C GLY A 48 15.08 -27.26 -1.18
N LYS A 49 14.23 -26.23 -1.02
CA LYS A 49 12.90 -26.38 -0.42
C LYS A 49 11.86 -26.90 -1.43
N TYR A 50 11.19 -27.98 -1.07
CA TYR A 50 10.09 -28.62 -1.80
C TYR A 50 8.93 -28.91 -0.85
N ASP A 51 7.72 -28.98 -1.38
CA ASP A 51 6.52 -29.42 -0.66
C ASP A 51 5.82 -30.58 -1.40
N ALA A 52 4.59 -30.91 -1.00
CA ALA A 52 3.84 -32.01 -1.60
C ALA A 52 3.48 -31.80 -3.09
N HIS A 53 3.58 -30.57 -3.60
CA HIS A 53 3.20 -30.21 -4.97
C HIS A 53 4.41 -29.90 -5.86
N GLY A 54 5.61 -29.72 -5.30
CA GLY A 54 6.83 -29.55 -6.08
C GLY A 54 7.83 -28.64 -5.42
N LYS A 55 8.56 -27.85 -6.23
CA LYS A 55 9.44 -26.80 -5.72
C LYS A 55 8.57 -25.79 -4.98
N TRP A 56 8.92 -25.48 -3.74
CA TRP A 56 8.20 -24.43 -3.02
C TRP A 56 8.54 -23.08 -3.64
N MET A 57 7.52 -22.34 -4.08
CA MET A 57 7.64 -21.00 -4.65
C MET A 57 6.88 -19.98 -3.80
N ASP A 58 7.50 -18.81 -3.61
CA ASP A 58 6.89 -17.68 -2.92
C ASP A 58 6.10 -16.80 -3.89
N GLY A 59 4.93 -17.30 -4.26
CA GLY A 59 4.00 -16.65 -5.18
C GLY A 59 2.76 -17.52 -5.39
N TRP A 60 1.95 -17.14 -6.37
CA TRP A 60 0.87 -17.98 -6.90
C TRP A 60 1.39 -18.74 -8.12
N GLU A 61 1.16 -20.06 -8.21
CA GLU A 61 1.56 -20.86 -9.36
C GLU A 61 0.54 -21.95 -9.70
N SER A 62 0.13 -21.95 -10.97
CA SER A 62 -0.86 -22.85 -11.58
C SER A 62 -0.21 -24.03 -12.30
N ARG A 63 -0.97 -25.11 -12.56
CA ARG A 63 -0.50 -26.22 -13.41
C ARG A 63 -0.33 -25.78 -14.86
N ARG A 64 0.63 -26.41 -15.54
CA ARG A 64 0.78 -26.28 -17.00
C ARG A 64 -0.51 -26.65 -17.74
N LYS A 65 -1.03 -25.72 -18.52
CA LYS A 65 -2.23 -25.89 -19.33
C LYS A 65 -1.88 -26.56 -20.66
N ARG A 66 -2.73 -27.50 -21.07
CA ARG A 66 -2.58 -28.28 -22.32
C ARG A 66 -3.73 -28.08 -23.30
N GLY A 67 -4.68 -27.22 -22.94
CA GLY A 67 -5.88 -26.89 -23.72
C GLY A 67 -6.05 -25.37 -23.84
N PRO A 68 -7.11 -24.91 -24.54
CA PRO A 68 -7.39 -23.49 -24.67
C PRO A 68 -7.74 -22.86 -23.32
N GLY A 69 -7.61 -21.54 -23.24
CA GLY A 69 -7.92 -20.74 -22.06
C GLY A 69 -6.67 -20.25 -21.33
N HIS A 70 -6.90 -19.75 -20.12
CA HIS A 70 -5.89 -19.13 -19.29
C HIS A 70 -6.22 -19.36 -17.81
N ASP A 71 -5.31 -19.02 -16.90
CA ASP A 71 -5.54 -19.07 -15.46
C ASP A 71 -5.77 -17.67 -14.89
N PHE A 72 -6.59 -17.59 -13.86
CA PHE A 72 -6.95 -16.32 -13.25
C PHE A 72 -7.23 -16.45 -11.76
N CYS A 73 -7.08 -15.34 -11.06
CA CYS A 73 -7.53 -15.18 -9.70
C CYS A 73 -8.34 -13.88 -9.54
N ILE A 74 -9.14 -13.83 -8.49
CA ILE A 74 -9.91 -12.64 -8.11
C ILE A 74 -9.33 -12.12 -6.79
N VAL A 75 -8.91 -10.85 -6.81
CA VAL A 75 -8.46 -10.11 -5.64
C VAL A 75 -9.57 -9.16 -5.23
N ARG A 76 -10.04 -9.29 -3.99
CA ARG A 76 -10.93 -8.32 -3.35
C ARG A 76 -10.09 -7.35 -2.53
N LEU A 77 -10.29 -6.05 -2.73
CA LEU A 77 -9.69 -5.03 -1.89
C LEU A 77 -10.45 -4.93 -0.56
N GLY A 78 -9.73 -4.57 0.50
CA GLY A 78 -10.37 -4.29 1.78
C GLY A 78 -11.07 -2.93 1.85
N VAL A 79 -10.63 -1.97 1.03
CA VAL A 79 -11.31 -0.69 0.78
C VAL A 79 -11.20 -0.36 -0.70
N ALA A 80 -12.27 0.19 -1.29
CA ALA A 80 -12.26 0.57 -2.70
C ALA A 80 -11.26 1.69 -2.97
N GLY A 81 -10.66 1.70 -4.16
CA GLY A 81 -9.62 2.69 -4.48
C GLY A 81 -9.47 2.99 -5.96
N MET A 82 -8.87 4.15 -6.22
CA MET A 82 -8.42 4.63 -7.52
C MET A 82 -7.04 4.05 -7.83
N VAL A 83 -6.82 3.48 -9.00
CA VAL A 83 -5.60 2.78 -9.38
C VAL A 83 -4.73 3.64 -10.30
N HIS A 84 -3.48 3.85 -9.90
CA HIS A 84 -2.48 4.64 -10.64
C HIS A 84 -1.37 3.78 -11.25
N GLY A 85 -1.19 2.55 -10.79
CA GLY A 85 -0.25 1.63 -11.40
C GLY A 85 -0.29 0.25 -10.79
N ILE A 86 0.32 -0.71 -11.46
CA ILE A 86 0.49 -2.07 -10.92
C ILE A 86 1.92 -2.56 -11.11
N ASP A 87 2.29 -3.53 -10.28
CA ASP A 87 3.49 -4.36 -10.45
C ASP A 87 3.06 -5.82 -10.53
N ILE A 88 3.40 -6.44 -11.66
CA ILE A 88 3.31 -7.89 -11.82
C ILE A 88 4.73 -8.43 -11.62
N ASN A 89 5.04 -8.77 -10.38
CA ASN A 89 6.37 -9.23 -10.00
C ASN A 89 6.52 -10.73 -10.28
N THR A 90 7.45 -11.08 -11.15
CA THR A 90 7.76 -12.46 -11.56
C THR A 90 9.09 -12.96 -10.99
N ARG A 91 9.63 -12.30 -9.95
CA ARG A 91 10.88 -12.72 -9.29
C ARG A 91 10.89 -14.21 -8.96
N TYR A 92 12.03 -14.84 -9.24
CA TYR A 92 12.31 -16.27 -9.08
C TYR A 92 11.55 -17.22 -10.01
N PHE A 93 10.55 -16.74 -10.75
CA PHE A 93 9.93 -17.48 -11.85
C PHE A 93 10.74 -17.20 -13.13
N THR A 94 11.84 -17.94 -13.31
CA THR A 94 12.82 -17.68 -14.39
C THR A 94 12.47 -18.37 -15.71
N GLY A 95 11.67 -19.44 -15.67
CA GLY A 95 11.25 -20.20 -16.85
C GLY A 95 9.79 -20.66 -16.84
N ASN A 96 9.09 -20.44 -15.73
CA ASN A 96 7.70 -20.82 -15.49
C ASN A 96 6.82 -19.61 -15.16
N PHE A 97 7.29 -18.39 -15.42
CA PHE A 97 6.43 -17.21 -15.39
C PHE A 97 5.46 -17.23 -16.60
N PRO A 98 4.26 -16.65 -16.48
CA PRO A 98 3.37 -16.53 -17.61
C PRO A 98 3.94 -15.54 -18.65
N PRO A 99 3.97 -15.90 -19.95
CA PRO A 99 4.42 -15.00 -21.00
C PRO A 99 3.67 -13.67 -21.08
N GLU A 100 2.37 -13.68 -20.76
CA GLU A 100 1.51 -12.50 -20.80
C GLU A 100 0.54 -12.48 -19.62
N ALA A 101 0.10 -11.30 -19.22
CA ALA A 101 -0.95 -11.11 -18.23
C ALA A 101 -1.89 -9.94 -18.59
N SER A 102 -3.07 -9.92 -17.98
CA SER A 102 -4.02 -8.79 -18.06
C SER A 102 -4.73 -8.59 -16.72
N LEU A 103 -5.22 -7.37 -16.49
CA LEU A 103 -5.96 -7.02 -15.28
C LEU A 103 -7.29 -6.37 -15.66
N GLU A 104 -8.35 -6.85 -15.04
CA GLU A 104 -9.67 -6.26 -15.13
C GLU A 104 -10.15 -5.91 -13.73
N ALA A 105 -11.08 -4.96 -13.62
CA ALA A 105 -11.57 -4.47 -12.35
C ALA A 105 -13.09 -4.25 -12.36
N CYS A 106 -13.70 -4.32 -11.18
CA CYS A 106 -15.10 -3.97 -11.00
C CYS A 106 -15.37 -3.42 -9.59
N ARG A 107 -16.59 -2.91 -9.42
CA ARG A 107 -17.16 -2.59 -8.12
C ARG A 107 -18.30 -3.57 -7.83
N SER A 108 -18.23 -4.28 -6.71
CA SER A 108 -19.23 -5.25 -6.27
C SER A 108 -19.28 -5.29 -4.74
N ASP A 109 -20.47 -5.57 -4.21
CA ASP A 109 -20.70 -5.80 -2.78
C ASP A 109 -20.51 -7.28 -2.40
N ASP A 110 -20.40 -8.18 -3.38
CA ASP A 110 -20.20 -9.61 -3.16
C ASP A 110 -18.75 -9.94 -2.76
N GLU A 111 -18.56 -11.03 -2.02
CA GLU A 111 -17.21 -11.54 -1.69
C GLU A 111 -16.47 -12.02 -2.95
N ILE A 112 -17.20 -12.66 -3.87
CA ILE A 112 -16.72 -13.12 -5.18
C ILE A 112 -17.74 -12.64 -6.20
N PRO A 113 -17.38 -11.73 -7.12
CA PRO A 113 -18.30 -11.29 -8.18
C PRO A 113 -18.71 -12.45 -9.08
N ASP A 114 -19.98 -12.47 -9.47
CA ASP A 114 -20.59 -13.52 -10.30
C ASP A 114 -20.21 -13.41 -11.79
N ASP A 115 -20.74 -14.33 -12.61
CA ASP A 115 -20.49 -14.38 -14.05
C ASP A 115 -21.14 -13.22 -14.83
N ASP A 116 -22.16 -12.57 -14.26
CA ASP A 116 -22.87 -11.43 -14.88
C ASP A 116 -22.15 -10.09 -14.62
N THR A 117 -21.15 -10.10 -13.73
CA THR A 117 -20.35 -8.94 -13.37
C THR A 117 -19.68 -8.29 -14.58
N GLN A 118 -19.88 -6.99 -14.73
CA GLN A 118 -19.26 -6.20 -15.78
C GLN A 118 -17.84 -5.79 -15.37
N TRP A 119 -16.86 -6.49 -15.94
CA TRP A 119 -15.43 -6.23 -15.71
C TRP A 119 -14.90 -5.16 -16.67
N GLN A 120 -14.36 -4.07 -16.14
CA GLN A 120 -13.61 -3.08 -16.90
C GLN A 120 -12.18 -3.55 -17.10
N LYS A 121 -11.70 -3.54 -18.33
CA LYS A 121 -10.30 -3.86 -18.64
C LYS A 121 -9.39 -2.68 -18.30
N LEU A 122 -8.52 -2.84 -17.31
CA LEU A 122 -7.53 -1.83 -16.91
C LEU A 122 -6.20 -2.04 -17.61
N VAL A 123 -5.76 -3.29 -17.71
CA VAL A 123 -4.51 -3.67 -18.35
C VAL A 123 -4.83 -4.66 -19.45
N ALA A 124 -4.56 -4.26 -20.70
CA ALA A 124 -4.63 -5.15 -21.84
C ALA A 124 -3.63 -6.30 -21.70
N LYS A 125 -3.82 -7.37 -22.48
CA LYS A 125 -2.89 -8.50 -22.52
C LYS A 125 -1.49 -8.02 -22.88
N THR A 126 -0.58 -8.06 -21.90
CA THR A 126 0.75 -7.45 -21.96
C THR A 126 1.80 -8.50 -21.70
N ARG A 127 2.91 -8.45 -22.45
CA ARG A 127 4.04 -9.36 -22.24
C ARG A 127 4.76 -9.06 -20.94
N LEU A 128 5.14 -10.13 -20.24
CA LEU A 128 5.94 -10.05 -19.03
C LEU A 128 7.38 -10.44 -19.29
N GLN A 129 8.29 -9.87 -18.50
CA GLN A 129 9.65 -10.35 -18.34
C GLN A 129 9.68 -11.30 -17.13
N GLY A 130 10.43 -12.40 -17.24
CA GLY A 130 10.64 -13.32 -16.12
C GLY A 130 11.65 -12.75 -15.13
N ASP A 131 11.57 -13.17 -13.87
CA ASP A 131 12.46 -12.74 -12.79
C ASP A 131 12.60 -11.21 -12.65
N SER A 132 11.49 -10.49 -12.77
CA SER A 132 11.52 -9.02 -12.82
C SER A 132 10.27 -8.38 -12.20
N HIS A 133 10.37 -7.09 -11.92
CA HIS A 133 9.19 -6.25 -11.71
C HIS A 133 8.65 -5.81 -13.08
N ASN A 134 7.35 -5.95 -13.29
CA ASN A 134 6.68 -5.52 -14.52
C ASN A 134 5.74 -4.38 -14.18
N TRP A 135 6.29 -3.16 -14.19
CA TRP A 135 5.57 -1.94 -13.86
C TRP A 135 4.67 -1.50 -15.02
N ILE A 136 3.39 -1.24 -14.72
CA ILE A 136 2.41 -0.78 -15.69
C ILE A 136 1.72 0.47 -15.12
N ASN A 137 1.92 1.60 -15.80
CA ASN A 137 1.35 2.89 -15.39
C ASN A 137 -0.11 3.02 -15.86
N LEU A 138 -0.97 3.53 -14.98
CA LEU A 138 -2.39 3.79 -15.25
C LEU A 138 -2.71 5.27 -14.96
N SER A 139 -3.78 5.78 -15.55
CA SER A 139 -4.11 7.22 -15.49
C SER A 139 -4.94 7.62 -14.27
N GLY A 140 -5.08 6.77 -13.25
CA GLY A 140 -6.02 6.97 -12.15
C GLY A 140 -7.42 6.49 -12.54
N GLU A 141 -7.64 5.17 -12.51
CA GLU A 141 -8.93 4.56 -12.86
C GLU A 141 -9.66 4.02 -11.62
N GLY A 142 -10.99 4.13 -11.57
CA GLY A 142 -11.80 3.60 -10.47
C GLY A 142 -12.88 4.56 -9.98
N PRO A 143 -13.39 4.39 -8.74
CA PRO A 143 -12.89 3.44 -7.73
C PRO A 143 -13.32 1.99 -7.98
N PHE A 144 -12.42 1.04 -7.71
CA PHE A 144 -12.69 -0.40 -7.81
C PHE A 144 -12.60 -1.10 -6.46
N SER A 145 -13.31 -2.21 -6.33
CA SER A 145 -13.27 -3.09 -5.14
C SER A 145 -12.67 -4.46 -5.42
N HIS A 146 -12.64 -4.87 -6.68
CA HIS A 146 -12.21 -6.20 -7.10
C HIS A 146 -11.36 -6.13 -8.35
N PHE A 147 -10.42 -7.05 -8.47
CA PHE A 147 -9.62 -7.28 -9.66
C PHE A 147 -9.67 -8.72 -10.11
N ARG A 148 -9.81 -8.95 -11.41
CA ARG A 148 -9.58 -10.25 -12.05
C ARG A 148 -8.22 -10.20 -12.72
N PHE A 149 -7.25 -10.88 -12.11
CA PHE A 149 -5.89 -10.98 -12.63
C PHE A 149 -5.75 -12.24 -13.45
N ASN A 150 -5.40 -12.09 -14.73
CA ASN A 150 -5.34 -13.16 -15.70
C ASN A 150 -3.89 -13.39 -16.12
N ILE A 151 -3.45 -14.65 -16.15
CA ILE A 151 -2.13 -15.09 -16.62
C ILE A 151 -2.29 -16.06 -17.79
N PHE A 152 -1.48 -15.89 -18.84
CA PHE A 152 -1.68 -16.60 -20.09
C PHE A 152 -0.46 -17.44 -20.50
N PRO A 153 -0.65 -18.74 -20.84
CA PRO A 153 -1.83 -19.57 -20.55
C PRO A 153 -1.90 -20.03 -19.09
N ASP A 154 -0.76 -20.06 -18.41
CA ASP A 154 -0.53 -20.55 -17.06
C ASP A 154 0.86 -20.08 -16.60
N GLY A 155 1.25 -20.43 -15.37
CA GLY A 155 2.57 -20.14 -14.82
C GLY A 155 2.48 -19.61 -13.40
N GLY A 156 3.58 -18.98 -12.95
CA GLY A 156 3.69 -18.41 -11.61
C GLY A 156 4.06 -16.93 -11.58
N VAL A 157 3.48 -16.23 -10.61
CA VAL A 157 3.69 -14.80 -10.34
C VAL A 157 3.97 -14.65 -8.84
N ALA A 158 5.07 -13.98 -8.50
CA ALA A 158 5.50 -13.79 -7.13
C ALA A 158 4.60 -12.83 -6.37
N ARG A 159 4.36 -11.63 -6.93
CA ARG A 159 3.45 -10.64 -6.34
C ARG A 159 2.62 -9.92 -7.40
N LEU A 160 1.41 -9.55 -7.03
CA LEU A 160 0.62 -8.52 -7.68
C LEU A 160 0.48 -7.37 -6.69
N ARG A 161 1.06 -6.21 -7.01
CA ARG A 161 0.84 -4.98 -6.24
C ARG A 161 -0.01 -4.02 -7.06
N VAL A 162 -0.98 -3.40 -6.40
CA VAL A 162 -1.91 -2.45 -7.02
C VAL A 162 -1.74 -1.12 -6.33
N TYR A 163 -1.10 -0.17 -6.99
CA TYR A 163 -0.77 1.13 -6.41
C TYR A 163 -1.85 2.15 -6.72
N GLY A 164 -2.29 2.86 -5.70
CA GLY A 164 -3.39 3.80 -5.84
C GLY A 164 -3.65 4.66 -4.63
N ALA A 165 -4.86 5.19 -4.56
CA ALA A 165 -5.39 5.91 -3.41
C ALA A 165 -6.72 5.30 -3.00
N VAL A 166 -6.94 5.17 -1.70
CA VAL A 166 -8.23 4.75 -1.16
C VAL A 166 -9.28 5.82 -1.48
N GLN A 167 -10.46 5.39 -1.91
CA GLN A 167 -11.61 6.28 -2.06
C GLN A 167 -12.23 6.50 -0.67
N ALA A 168 -11.91 7.65 -0.08
CA ALA A 168 -12.58 8.10 1.14
C ALA A 168 -14.09 8.25 0.89
N GLU A 169 -14.89 7.98 1.94
CA GLU A 169 -16.33 8.28 1.95
C GLU A 169 -16.68 9.17 3.17
N PRO A 170 -16.20 10.43 3.23
CA PRO A 170 -16.36 11.28 4.42
C PRO A 170 -17.82 11.52 4.82
N ASN A 171 -18.73 11.47 3.84
CA ASN A 171 -20.17 11.58 4.05
C ASN A 171 -20.74 10.52 5.00
N LYS A 172 -19.99 9.45 5.30
CA LYS A 172 -20.38 8.39 6.25
C LYS A 172 -19.95 8.64 7.70
N TRP A 173 -19.17 9.68 7.99
CA TRP A 173 -18.59 9.96 9.32
C TRP A 173 -19.47 10.83 10.21
N GLU A 174 -20.81 10.77 10.06
CA GLU A 174 -21.76 11.70 10.68
C GLU A 174 -21.56 11.86 12.21
N ASN A 175 -21.00 13.01 12.63
CA ASN A 175 -20.73 13.38 14.04
C ASN A 175 -19.86 12.39 14.82
N GLU A 176 -19.03 11.60 14.14
CA GLU A 176 -18.09 10.67 14.77
C GLU A 176 -16.67 11.25 14.76
N THR A 177 -15.93 11.05 15.85
CA THR A 177 -14.47 11.22 15.83
C THR A 177 -13.89 10.10 14.96
N VAL A 178 -13.21 10.48 13.89
CA VAL A 178 -12.57 9.54 12.95
C VAL A 178 -11.08 9.81 12.88
N ASP A 179 -10.30 8.76 12.65
CA ASP A 179 -8.88 8.91 12.32
C ASP A 179 -8.76 9.42 10.88
N LEU A 180 -8.52 10.73 10.73
CA LEU A 180 -8.36 11.38 9.43
C LEU A 180 -7.09 10.96 8.70
N PHE A 181 -6.09 10.40 9.39
CA PHE A 181 -4.85 9.93 8.77
C PHE A 181 -4.87 8.43 8.43
N ALA A 182 -5.78 7.65 9.00
CA ALA A 182 -5.92 6.23 8.73
C ALA A 182 -5.95 5.92 7.23
N LEU A 183 -5.15 4.93 6.81
CA LEU A 183 -5.10 4.49 5.41
C LEU A 183 -6.48 4.05 4.90
N ARG A 184 -7.26 3.37 5.75
CA ARG A 184 -8.63 2.93 5.43
C ARG A 184 -9.57 4.09 5.10
N ASN A 185 -9.31 5.26 5.65
CA ASN A 185 -10.10 6.45 5.42
C ASN A 185 -9.61 7.25 4.22
N GLY A 186 -8.37 7.03 3.76
CA GLY A 186 -7.78 7.75 2.62
C GLY A 186 -6.58 8.63 2.98
N GLY A 187 -6.13 8.63 4.24
CA GLY A 187 -4.92 9.35 4.63
C GLY A 187 -3.68 8.75 3.96
N ARG A 188 -2.67 9.59 3.70
CA ARG A 188 -1.47 9.19 2.94
C ARG A 188 -0.22 9.90 3.47
N ALA A 189 0.89 9.18 3.55
CA ALA A 189 2.21 9.81 3.60
C ALA A 189 2.63 10.19 2.17
N LEU A 190 2.97 11.45 1.95
CA LEU A 190 3.27 11.99 0.62
C LEU A 190 4.78 12.11 0.36
N TYR A 191 5.50 12.61 1.36
CA TYR A 191 6.92 12.90 1.27
C TYR A 191 7.56 12.64 2.62
N CYS A 192 8.84 12.26 2.62
CA CYS A 192 9.64 12.22 3.83
C CYS A 192 11.09 12.63 3.53
N SER A 193 11.82 12.94 4.59
CA SER A 193 13.23 13.30 4.49
C SER A 193 14.15 12.12 4.16
N ASP A 194 13.80 10.92 4.63
CA ASP A 194 14.62 9.71 4.54
C ASP A 194 13.77 8.46 4.80
N GLU A 195 14.11 7.32 4.17
CA GLU A 195 13.56 5.99 4.47
C GLU A 195 14.73 4.99 4.55
N HIS A 196 15.40 4.93 5.70
CA HIS A 196 16.53 4.00 5.87
C HIS A 196 16.06 2.56 6.08
N TYR A 197 15.06 2.36 6.94
CA TYR A 197 14.35 1.10 7.11
C TYR A 197 12.84 1.33 7.19
N GLY A 198 12.09 0.36 6.68
CA GLY A 198 10.64 0.49 6.54
C GLY A 198 10.26 1.55 5.51
N SER A 199 9.06 2.12 5.65
CA SER A 199 8.57 3.16 4.74
C SER A 199 7.62 4.11 5.47
N MET A 200 7.56 5.37 5.03
CA MET A 200 6.58 6.36 5.51
C MET A 200 5.13 5.87 5.35
N HIS A 201 4.86 5.01 4.36
CA HIS A 201 3.55 4.40 4.14
C HIS A 201 3.13 3.42 5.24
N ASN A 202 4.06 3.04 6.13
CA ASN A 202 3.75 2.20 7.27
C ASN A 202 3.06 2.96 8.41
N LEU A 203 3.17 4.30 8.45
CA LEU A 203 2.71 5.14 9.56
C LEU A 203 1.20 5.10 9.79
N ASN A 204 0.41 4.80 8.76
CA ASN A 204 -1.06 4.74 8.84
C ASN A 204 -1.64 3.38 8.43
N LEU A 205 -0.83 2.33 8.45
CA LEU A 205 -1.32 0.99 8.19
C LEU A 205 -2.33 0.56 9.27
N PRO A 206 -3.35 -0.23 8.91
CA PRO A 206 -4.27 -0.78 9.90
C PRO A 206 -3.55 -1.72 10.86
N ASP A 207 -4.08 -1.77 12.09
CA ASP A 207 -3.56 -2.53 13.22
C ASP A 207 -2.14 -2.09 13.64
N ARG A 208 -1.70 -2.55 14.81
CA ARG A 208 -0.36 -2.22 15.31
C ARG A 208 0.73 -3.00 14.58
N SER A 209 1.93 -2.43 14.51
CA SER A 209 3.10 -3.02 13.87
C SER A 209 3.45 -4.39 14.49
N LEU A 210 3.84 -5.37 13.67
CA LEU A 210 4.24 -6.69 14.17
C LEU A 210 5.68 -6.68 14.68
N ASN A 211 6.51 -5.83 14.08
CA ASN A 211 7.92 -5.63 14.42
C ASN A 211 8.39 -4.24 13.91
N MET A 212 9.66 -3.92 14.15
CA MET A 212 10.26 -2.61 13.79
C MET A 212 10.31 -2.36 12.27
N GLY A 213 10.38 -3.41 11.44
CA GLY A 213 10.37 -3.30 9.97
C GLY A 213 9.03 -2.84 9.40
N ASP A 214 7.96 -2.92 10.20
CA ASP A 214 6.63 -2.44 9.85
C ASP A 214 6.40 -0.98 10.31
N GLY A 215 7.46 -0.22 10.56
CA GLY A 215 7.43 1.21 10.88
C GLY A 215 8.12 2.07 9.82
N TRP A 216 8.46 3.30 10.20
CA TRP A 216 9.29 4.22 9.41
C TRP A 216 10.52 4.58 10.25
N GLU A 217 11.72 4.31 9.73
CA GLU A 217 12.99 4.58 10.40
C GLU A 217 13.94 5.33 9.47
N THR A 218 14.58 6.36 10.01
CA THR A 218 15.56 7.16 9.29
C THR A 218 17.00 6.87 9.71
N ALA A 219 17.94 7.19 8.84
CA ALA A 219 19.35 7.08 9.12
C ALA A 219 19.74 8.03 10.27
N ARG A 220 20.70 7.61 11.09
CA ARG A 220 21.18 8.42 12.22
C ARG A 220 21.77 9.74 11.73
N ARG A 221 21.05 10.84 11.94
CA ARG A 221 21.52 12.20 11.68
C ARG A 221 22.64 12.60 12.65
N ARG A 222 23.66 13.27 12.11
CA ARG A 222 24.79 13.87 12.88
C ARG A 222 24.88 15.39 12.77
N GLY A 223 24.14 15.99 11.83
CA GLY A 223 24.04 17.43 11.64
C GLY A 223 22.80 18.03 12.32
N ALA A 224 22.62 19.34 12.17
CA ALA A 224 21.41 20.05 12.63
C ALA A 224 20.16 19.63 11.84
N GLY A 225 18.98 19.92 12.41
CA GLY A 225 17.68 19.62 11.81
C GLY A 225 17.05 18.31 12.30
N ASN A 226 15.93 17.96 11.69
CA ASN A 226 15.09 16.81 12.05
C ASN A 226 14.71 16.00 10.80
N ASP A 227 14.27 14.77 11.02
CA ASP A 227 13.52 14.04 10.00
C ASP A 227 12.06 14.49 10.03
N TRP A 228 11.40 14.35 8.90
CA TRP A 228 10.02 14.78 8.74
C TRP A 228 9.32 13.89 7.72
N VAL A 229 7.99 13.85 7.86
CA VAL A 229 7.07 13.24 6.90
C VAL A 229 5.93 14.23 6.71
N ILE A 230 5.51 14.42 5.45
CA ILE A 230 4.33 15.21 5.10
C ILE A 230 3.17 14.25 4.88
N LEU A 231 2.09 14.49 5.60
CA LEU A 231 0.88 13.67 5.58
C LEU A 231 -0.22 14.43 4.84
N ALA A 232 -1.12 13.69 4.20
CA ALA A 232 -2.39 14.19 3.71
C ALA A 232 -3.48 13.44 4.46
N LEU A 233 -4.41 14.20 5.03
CA LEU A 233 -5.59 13.67 5.67
C LEU A 233 -6.62 13.24 4.62
N ALA A 234 -7.47 12.29 4.98
CA ALA A 234 -8.53 11.76 4.15
C ALA A 234 -9.59 12.81 3.78
N ALA A 235 -9.81 13.78 4.67
CA ALA A 235 -10.61 14.97 4.44
C ALA A 235 -10.10 16.09 5.35
N THR A 236 -10.48 17.32 5.03
CA THR A 236 -10.25 18.47 5.91
C THR A 236 -11.08 18.31 7.19
N GLY A 237 -10.47 18.50 8.35
CA GLY A 237 -11.14 18.39 9.64
C GLY A 237 -10.39 19.04 10.80
N GLU A 238 -11.07 19.21 11.93
CA GLU A 238 -10.45 19.70 13.16
C GLU A 238 -9.83 18.53 13.94
N ILE A 239 -8.64 18.73 14.49
CA ILE A 239 -7.89 17.67 15.20
C ILE A 239 -8.14 17.79 16.71
N GLU A 240 -8.79 16.77 17.27
CA GLU A 240 -9.07 16.68 18.72
C GLU A 240 -7.97 15.92 19.49
N SER A 241 -7.29 14.99 18.82
CA SER A 241 -6.21 14.21 19.42
C SER A 241 -5.25 13.67 18.38
N ILE A 242 -4.02 13.39 18.80
CA ILE A 242 -2.98 12.76 17.97
C ILE A 242 -2.37 11.57 18.72
N GLU A 243 -2.25 10.43 18.04
CA GLU A 243 -1.47 9.29 18.52
C GLU A 243 -0.12 9.22 17.77
N VAL A 244 0.98 9.17 18.53
CA VAL A 244 2.31 8.83 18.02
C VAL A 244 2.76 7.54 18.71
N ASP A 245 2.89 6.46 17.94
CA ASP A 245 3.28 5.16 18.46
C ASP A 245 4.73 4.81 18.08
N THR A 246 5.57 4.61 19.10
CA THR A 246 6.97 4.19 18.96
C THR A 246 7.16 2.69 19.21
N GLN A 247 6.09 1.90 19.14
CA GLN A 247 6.14 0.44 19.33
C GLN A 247 7.31 -0.21 18.57
N HIS A 248 8.01 -1.13 19.23
CA HIS A 248 9.21 -1.83 18.76
C HIS A 248 10.48 -0.99 18.63
N PHE A 249 10.40 0.34 18.58
CA PHE A 249 11.56 1.24 18.55
C PHE A 249 12.13 1.43 19.96
N LYS A 250 12.96 0.49 20.41
CA LYS A 250 13.47 0.45 21.79
C LYS A 250 14.74 1.28 21.99
N GLY A 251 15.63 1.27 20.99
CA GLY A 251 16.93 1.95 21.06
C GLY A 251 17.11 3.08 20.06
N ASN A 252 16.12 3.29 19.20
CA ASN A 252 16.16 4.17 18.03
C ASN A 252 14.86 4.96 17.83
N TYR A 253 13.99 5.03 18.84
CA TYR A 253 12.86 5.96 18.82
C TYR A 253 13.36 7.42 18.76
N PRO A 254 12.60 8.34 18.14
CA PRO A 254 12.93 9.76 18.18
C PRO A 254 12.86 10.30 19.62
N ASP A 255 13.78 11.20 19.97
CA ASP A 255 13.80 11.81 21.31
C ASP A 255 12.53 12.65 21.58
N ARG A 256 12.08 13.35 20.54
CA ARG A 256 10.97 14.30 20.54
C ARG A 256 10.26 14.30 19.19
N VAL A 257 9.00 14.75 19.21
CA VAL A 257 8.19 14.99 18.01
C VAL A 257 7.50 16.35 18.11
N ALA A 258 7.34 17.01 16.97
CA ALA A 258 6.47 18.16 16.79
C ALA A 258 5.62 17.90 15.54
N ILE A 259 4.41 18.47 15.49
CA ILE A 259 3.51 18.34 14.34
C ILE A 259 3.01 19.74 14.00
N ASP A 260 3.28 20.15 12.78
CA ASP A 260 2.68 21.33 12.18
C ASP A 260 1.56 20.89 11.24
N ALA A 261 0.57 21.75 11.02
CA ALA A 261 -0.58 21.44 10.17
C ALA A 261 -0.94 22.62 9.26
N VAL A 262 -1.59 22.32 8.13
CA VAL A 262 -2.03 23.34 7.18
C VAL A 262 -3.35 22.95 6.48
N ALA A 263 -4.16 23.96 6.19
CA ALA A 263 -5.32 23.84 5.32
C ALA A 263 -4.96 24.29 3.90
N LEU A 264 -4.94 23.37 2.94
CA LEU A 264 -4.85 23.70 1.53
C LEU A 264 -6.26 23.93 0.96
N SER A 265 -6.39 24.83 -0.01
CA SER A 265 -7.62 24.95 -0.81
C SER A 265 -7.81 23.70 -1.65
N GLU A 266 -9.05 23.31 -1.94
CA GLU A 266 -9.37 22.11 -2.75
C GLU A 266 -8.67 22.11 -4.14
N ASP A 267 -8.46 23.29 -4.72
CA ASP A 267 -7.76 23.46 -6.01
C ASP A 267 -6.22 23.38 -5.91
N ALA A 268 -5.67 23.43 -4.70
CA ALA A 268 -4.23 23.37 -4.47
C ALA A 268 -3.81 21.90 -4.45
N GLY A 269 -3.29 21.41 -5.58
CA GLY A 269 -2.62 20.12 -5.63
C GLY A 269 -1.41 20.05 -4.67
N THR A 270 -0.90 18.85 -4.45
CA THR A 270 0.23 18.60 -3.53
C THR A 270 1.58 19.13 -4.04
N THR A 271 1.65 19.59 -5.29
CA THR A 271 2.87 19.98 -6.02
C THR A 271 3.63 21.17 -5.41
N GLY A 272 3.08 21.84 -4.39
CA GLY A 272 3.69 22.97 -3.70
C GLY A 272 4.03 22.73 -2.23
N LEU A 273 3.73 21.56 -1.65
CA LEU A 273 3.85 21.31 -0.21
C LEU A 273 5.28 21.48 0.33
N LEU A 274 6.28 21.14 -0.50
CA LEU A 274 7.70 21.28 -0.18
C LEU A 274 8.24 22.70 -0.36
N ALA A 275 7.45 23.64 -0.87
CA ALA A 275 7.89 25.01 -1.06
C ALA A 275 7.97 25.75 0.29
N GLU A 276 8.98 26.60 0.47
CA GLU A 276 9.17 27.45 1.66
C GLU A 276 8.00 28.40 1.97
N LYS A 277 6.98 28.47 1.10
CA LYS A 277 5.82 29.36 1.23
C LYS A 277 4.58 28.71 1.85
N THR A 278 4.61 27.42 2.16
CA THR A 278 3.49 26.78 2.86
C THR A 278 3.45 27.27 4.30
N ASP A 279 2.34 27.88 4.71
CA ASP A 279 2.15 28.47 6.04
C ASP A 279 1.73 27.41 7.06
N TRP A 280 2.67 26.52 7.39
CA TRP A 280 2.49 25.48 8.40
C TRP A 280 2.34 26.10 9.79
N GLN A 281 1.29 25.71 10.52
CA GLN A 281 1.01 26.19 11.87
C GLN A 281 1.30 25.09 12.89
N PRO A 282 1.97 25.39 14.02
CA PRO A 282 2.28 24.38 15.02
C PRO A 282 1.01 23.87 15.69
N LEU A 283 0.69 22.59 15.48
CA LEU A 283 -0.47 21.90 16.04
C LEU A 283 -0.09 21.18 17.35
N LEU A 284 1.01 20.42 17.34
CA LEU A 284 1.62 19.79 18.51
C LEU A 284 3.02 20.40 18.74
N PRO A 285 3.24 21.16 19.81
CA PRO A 285 4.58 21.63 20.15
C PRO A 285 5.52 20.48 20.49
N GLU A 286 6.83 20.75 20.45
CA GLU A 286 7.86 19.74 20.65
C GLU A 286 7.69 18.97 21.98
N SER A 287 7.36 17.69 21.84
CA SER A 287 6.95 16.80 22.92
C SER A 287 7.90 15.63 23.06
N LYS A 288 8.23 15.25 24.30
CA LYS A 288 9.11 14.11 24.60
C LYS A 288 8.39 12.80 24.28
N LEU A 289 9.12 11.88 23.64
CA LEU A 289 8.67 10.51 23.43
C LEU A 289 9.44 9.54 24.31
N GLU A 290 8.84 8.36 24.49
CA GLU A 290 9.42 7.22 25.15
C GLU A 290 9.51 6.04 24.17
N MET A 291 10.33 5.06 24.54
CA MET A 291 10.55 3.87 23.73
C MET A 291 9.37 2.90 23.83
N ASP A 292 9.03 2.22 22.73
CA ASP A 292 8.04 1.13 22.70
C ASP A 292 6.69 1.51 23.34
N ARG A 293 6.18 2.71 23.01
CA ARG A 293 5.05 3.32 23.70
C ARG A 293 4.13 4.12 22.77
N GLN A 294 2.85 4.09 23.12
CA GLN A 294 1.83 4.98 22.57
C GLN A 294 1.80 6.30 23.32
N HIS A 295 1.79 7.39 22.57
CA HIS A 295 1.69 8.75 23.08
C HIS A 295 0.41 9.36 22.51
N ILE A 296 -0.56 9.63 23.37
CA ILE A 296 -1.81 10.27 23.00
C ILE A 296 -1.75 11.71 23.48
N PHE A 297 -1.84 12.64 22.55
CA PHE A 297 -1.81 14.08 22.81
C PHE A 297 -3.20 14.66 22.57
N THR A 298 -3.75 15.36 23.57
CA THR A 298 -5.05 16.05 23.50
C THR A 298 -4.94 17.54 23.81
N ASP A 299 -3.79 17.99 24.32
CA ASP A 299 -3.49 19.40 24.55
C ASP A 299 -2.80 19.93 23.29
N LEU A 300 -3.62 20.38 22.33
CA LEU A 300 -3.19 20.81 20.99
C LEU A 300 -3.43 22.31 20.80
N ASN A 301 -2.59 22.95 19.98
CA ASN A 301 -2.84 24.33 19.58
C ASN A 301 -4.05 24.40 18.65
N SER A 302 -4.87 25.45 18.81
CA SER A 302 -6.02 25.69 17.93
C SER A 302 -5.56 26.28 16.59
N VAL A 303 -5.60 25.46 15.53
CA VAL A 303 -5.25 25.85 14.15
C VAL A 303 -6.45 25.80 13.19
N GLY A 304 -7.64 25.45 13.68
CA GLY A 304 -8.85 25.26 12.87
C GLY A 304 -8.83 23.97 12.04
N PRO A 305 -9.70 23.85 11.02
CA PRO A 305 -9.71 22.69 10.13
C PRO A 305 -8.41 22.61 9.30
N VAL A 306 -7.82 21.42 9.23
CA VAL A 306 -6.55 21.16 8.51
C VAL A 306 -6.71 20.00 7.55
N SER A 307 -5.81 19.93 6.56
CA SER A 307 -5.83 18.95 5.47
C SER A 307 -4.55 18.13 5.38
N HIS A 308 -3.46 18.64 5.92
CA HIS A 308 -2.11 18.08 5.88
C HIS A 308 -1.41 18.38 7.21
#